data_AF-A0A7C8EYZ7-F1
#
_entry.id   AF-A0A7C8EYZ7-F1
#
_cell.length_a   1.000
_cell.length_b   1.000
_cell.length_c   1.000
_cell.angle_alpha   90.00
_cell.angle_beta   90.00
_cell.angle_gamma   90.00
#
_symmetry.space_group_name_H-M   'P 1'
#
loop_
_entity.id
_entity.type
_entity.pdbx_description
1 polymer ?
#
loop_
_entity_poly.entity_id
_entity_poly.type
_entity_poly.pdbx_seq_one_letter_code
_entity_poly.pdbx_strand_id
1 'polypeptide(L)'
;ISMYRFYVNDPIRFRQSIRATIEHGHNNNFSNDYSSVAFWYQAEPHAPFEKLPPVEERRRRKGDDPHVLACAELAKLQATLRQYHGLVAAKKIEPPVELTQQVFDALIPEIKDAFLAKEYPAMIEKCGICNDALRTFIAAHE
;
A
#
# COMPACT_ATOMS: atom_id res chain seq x y z
N ILE A 1 6.46 -14.20 -2.65
CA ILE A 1 6.61 -15.33 -1.70
C ILE A 1 5.49 -16.32 -1.97
N SER A 2 5.72 -17.62 -1.79
CA SER A 2 4.71 -18.68 -1.95
C SER A 2 4.72 -19.59 -0.73
N MET A 3 3.55 -20.00 -0.25
CA MET A 3 3.39 -20.86 0.92
C MET A 3 2.22 -21.83 0.71
N TYR A 4 2.27 -22.99 1.36
CA TYR A 4 1.23 -24.02 1.28
C TYR A 4 1.03 -24.72 2.63
N ARG A 5 -0.16 -25.27 2.85
CA ARG A 5 -0.48 -26.16 3.97
C ARG A 5 -1.51 -27.19 3.53
N PHE A 6 -1.24 -28.46 3.81
CA PHE A 6 -2.18 -29.55 3.57
C PHE A 6 -2.70 -30.09 4.90
N TYR A 7 -4.02 -30.28 4.99
CA TYR A 7 -4.71 -30.85 6.15
C TYR A 7 -5.07 -32.32 5.87
N VAL A 8 -4.05 -33.17 5.65
CA VAL A 8 -4.26 -34.59 5.29
C VAL A 8 -4.65 -35.40 6.52
N ASN A 9 -3.85 -35.29 7.59
CA ASN A 9 -4.06 -36.06 8.83
C ASN A 9 -5.07 -35.37 9.78
N ASP A 10 -5.22 -34.05 9.66
CA ASP A 10 -6.05 -33.17 10.49
C ASP A 10 -7.05 -32.36 9.65
N PRO A 11 -7.94 -33.01 8.86
CA PRO A 11 -8.84 -32.30 7.97
C PRO A 11 -9.81 -31.40 8.72
N ILE A 12 -10.04 -30.19 8.20
CA ILE A 12 -11.08 -29.29 8.69
C ILE A 12 -12.44 -29.79 8.19
N ARG A 13 -13.21 -30.40 9.08
CA ARG A 13 -14.53 -30.98 8.75
C ARG A 13 -15.63 -29.94 8.92
N PHE A 14 -16.64 -29.98 8.05
CA PHE A 14 -17.86 -29.18 8.15
C PHE A 14 -19.09 -30.02 7.82
N ARG A 15 -20.25 -29.64 8.38
CA ARG A 15 -21.54 -30.32 8.13
C ARG A 15 -22.47 -29.58 7.17
N GLN A 16 -22.42 -28.25 7.18
CA GLN A 16 -23.33 -27.41 6.39
C GLN A 16 -22.54 -26.47 5.46
N SER A 17 -21.65 -25.66 6.02
CA SER A 17 -20.82 -24.74 5.25
C SER A 17 -19.48 -24.48 5.95
N ILE A 18 -18.52 -23.97 5.19
CA ILE A 18 -17.23 -23.49 5.68
C ILE A 18 -16.88 -22.18 4.98
N ARG A 19 -16.34 -21.22 5.73
CA ARG A 19 -15.77 -19.98 5.20
C ARG A 19 -14.37 -19.80 5.77
N ALA A 20 -13.37 -19.84 4.90
CA ALA A 20 -11.98 -19.57 5.27
C ALA A 20 -11.60 -18.17 4.78
N THR A 21 -10.99 -17.38 5.66
CA THR A 21 -10.51 -16.02 5.37
C THR A 21 -9.11 -15.84 5.93
N ILE A 22 -8.30 -14.99 5.28
CA ILE A 22 -7.00 -14.56 5.77
C ILE A 22 -6.97 -13.03 5.78
N GLU A 23 -6.41 -12.45 6.83
CA GLU A 23 -6.21 -11.00 6.89
C GLU A 23 -5.08 -10.56 5.96
N HIS A 24 -5.26 -9.41 5.32
CA HIS A 24 -4.27 -8.78 4.46
C HIS A 24 -3.38 -7.84 5.27
N GLY A 25 -2.51 -8.40 6.12
CA GLY A 25 -1.82 -7.64 7.16
C GLY A 25 -2.73 -7.35 8.36
N HIS A 26 -2.19 -6.76 9.43
CA HIS A 26 -2.97 -6.50 10.64
C HIS A 26 -4.15 -5.58 10.33
N ASN A 27 -5.37 -6.01 10.63
CA ASN A 27 -6.59 -5.27 10.31
C ASN A 27 -6.72 -4.91 8.82
N ASN A 28 -6.27 -5.81 7.92
CA ASN A 28 -6.29 -5.61 6.46
C ASN A 28 -5.60 -4.32 6.00
N ASN A 29 -4.56 -3.89 6.74
CA ASN A 29 -3.86 -2.63 6.46
C ASN A 29 -2.91 -2.68 5.25
N PHE A 30 -2.69 -3.86 4.66
CA PHE A 30 -1.81 -4.02 3.50
C PHE A 30 -2.61 -4.29 2.21
N SER A 31 -2.10 -3.73 1.11
CA SER A 31 -2.65 -3.90 -0.24
C SER A 31 -1.85 -4.93 -1.05
N ASN A 32 -1.52 -6.06 -0.42
CA ASN A 32 -0.74 -7.11 -1.05
C ASN A 32 -1.55 -7.82 -2.13
N ASP A 33 -0.87 -8.21 -3.21
CA ASP A 33 -1.46 -9.04 -4.25
C ASP A 33 -1.42 -10.52 -3.85
N TYR A 34 -2.56 -11.06 -3.43
CA TYR A 34 -2.69 -12.47 -3.06
C TYR A 34 -3.45 -13.26 -4.12
N SER A 35 -2.96 -14.47 -4.35
CA SER A 35 -3.68 -15.51 -5.07
C SER A 35 -3.60 -16.79 -4.24
N SER A 36 -4.71 -17.51 -4.13
CA SER A 36 -4.79 -18.74 -3.36
C SER A 36 -5.63 -19.77 -4.09
N VAL A 37 -5.33 -21.05 -3.85
CA VAL A 37 -6.14 -22.19 -4.28
C VAL A 37 -6.48 -22.99 -3.04
N ALA A 38 -7.74 -23.41 -2.92
CA ALA A 38 -8.20 -24.30 -1.87
C ALA A 38 -8.58 -25.66 -2.48
N PHE A 39 -8.25 -26.73 -1.78
CA PHE A 39 -8.65 -28.10 -2.13
C PHE A 39 -9.53 -28.65 -1.01
N TRP A 40 -10.68 -29.21 -1.36
CA TRP A 40 -11.59 -29.80 -0.40
C TRP A 40 -12.42 -30.91 -1.05
N TYR A 41 -13.06 -31.71 -0.20
CA TYR A 41 -14.03 -32.72 -0.59
C TYR A 41 -15.38 -32.36 0.03
N GLN A 42 -16.45 -32.55 -0.73
CA GLN A 42 -17.83 -32.38 -0.27
C GLN A 42 -18.73 -33.40 -0.98
N ALA A 43 -19.84 -33.78 -0.34
CA ALA A 43 -20.85 -34.60 -0.98
C ALA A 43 -21.72 -33.78 -1.93
N GLU A 44 -22.27 -34.42 -2.95
CA GLU A 44 -23.28 -33.82 -3.83
C GLU A 44 -24.70 -33.95 -3.23
N PRO A 45 -25.64 -33.05 -3.59
CA PRO A 45 -25.45 -31.89 -4.46
C PRO A 45 -24.80 -30.72 -3.70
N HIS A 46 -24.00 -29.94 -4.42
CA HIS A 46 -23.41 -28.72 -3.88
C HIS A 46 -23.82 -27.50 -4.71
N ALA A 47 -23.65 -26.31 -4.12
CA ALA A 47 -23.83 -25.06 -4.86
C ALA A 47 -22.88 -25.03 -6.07
N PRO A 48 -23.31 -24.49 -7.22
CA PRO A 48 -22.43 -24.32 -8.37
C PRO A 48 -21.24 -23.43 -8.00
N PHE A 49 -20.07 -23.73 -8.54
CA PHE A 49 -18.90 -22.90 -8.33
C PHE A 49 -19.03 -21.57 -9.08
N GLU A 50 -18.57 -20.50 -8.45
CA GLU A 50 -18.43 -19.21 -9.12
C GLU A 50 -17.47 -19.34 -10.31
N LYS A 51 -17.72 -18.56 -11.35
CA LYS A 51 -16.83 -18.53 -12.51
C LYS A 51 -15.49 -17.97 -12.08
N LEU A 52 -14.42 -18.57 -12.60
CA LEU A 52 -13.09 -17.99 -12.45
C LEU A 52 -13.06 -16.58 -13.05
N PRO A 53 -12.34 -15.64 -12.42
CA PRO A 53 -12.11 -14.32 -12.99
C PRO A 53 -11.48 -14.41 -14.40
N PRO A 54 -11.73 -13.42 -15.27
CA PRO A 54 -11.07 -13.30 -16.56
C PRO A 54 -9.53 -13.38 -16.46
N VAL A 55 -8.88 -13.78 -17.55
CA VAL A 55 -7.41 -13.94 -17.59
C VAL A 55 -6.67 -12.68 -17.13
N GLU A 56 -7.15 -11.51 -17.54
CA GLU A 56 -6.49 -10.24 -17.21
C GLU A 56 -6.53 -9.92 -15.70
N GLU A 57 -7.58 -10.33 -15.00
CA GLU A 57 -7.72 -10.09 -13.55
C GLU A 57 -6.92 -11.08 -12.69
N ARG A 58 -6.47 -12.20 -13.26
CA ARG A 58 -5.65 -13.22 -12.58
C ARG A 58 -4.19 -13.21 -13.02
N ARG A 59 -3.78 -12.24 -13.84
CA ARG A 59 -2.37 -12.00 -14.15
C ARG A 59 -1.70 -11.39 -12.93
N ARG A 60 -0.44 -11.76 -12.72
CA ARG A 60 0.39 -11.10 -11.70
C ARG A 60 0.46 -9.62 -12.02
N ARG A 61 0.30 -8.77 -11.00
CA ARG A 61 0.54 -7.34 -11.17
C ARG A 61 1.96 -7.12 -11.68
N LYS A 62 2.09 -6.27 -12.69
CA LYS A 62 3.38 -5.77 -13.11
C LYS A 62 3.82 -4.69 -12.10
N GLY A 63 5.12 -4.43 -11.97
CA GLY A 63 5.66 -3.45 -11.00
C GLY A 63 5.25 -1.99 -11.26
N ASP A 64 4.47 -1.77 -12.31
CA ASP A 64 3.90 -0.54 -12.84
C ASP A 64 2.48 -0.25 -12.30
N ASP A 65 2.03 -1.01 -11.29
CA ASP A 65 0.78 -0.74 -10.59
C ASP A 65 0.79 0.68 -9.95
N PRO A 66 -0.17 1.56 -10.27
CA PRO A 66 -0.19 2.94 -9.77
C PRO A 66 -0.21 3.06 -8.25
N HIS A 67 -0.83 2.11 -7.53
CA HIS A 67 -0.82 2.11 -6.07
C HIS A 67 0.58 1.80 -5.54
N VAL A 68 1.27 0.81 -6.11
CA VAL A 68 2.66 0.49 -5.74
C VAL A 68 3.58 1.68 -5.99
N LEU A 69 3.43 2.35 -7.14
CA LEU A 69 4.19 3.57 -7.46
C LEU A 69 3.89 4.71 -6.47
N ALA A 70 2.62 4.94 -6.13
CA ALA A 70 2.21 5.92 -5.14
C ALA A 70 2.78 5.63 -3.74
N CYS A 71 2.75 4.36 -3.29
CA CYS A 71 3.39 3.96 -2.05
C CYS A 71 4.91 4.22 -2.05
N ALA A 72 5.58 3.95 -3.18
CA ALA A 72 7.01 4.19 -3.34
C ALA A 72 7.35 5.69 -3.28
N GLU A 73 6.55 6.55 -3.92
CA GLU A 73 6.72 8.01 -3.84
C GLU A 73 6.44 8.55 -2.43
N LEU A 74 5.41 8.04 -1.74
CA LEU A 74 5.15 8.41 -0.35
C LEU A 74 6.34 8.07 0.57
N ALA A 75 6.92 6.88 0.39
CA ALA A 75 8.06 6.43 1.17
C ALA A 75 9.29 7.33 0.94
N LYS A 76 9.52 7.76 -0.31
CA LYS A 76 10.58 8.73 -0.65
C LYS A 76 10.34 10.07 0.05
N LEU A 77 9.13 10.62 -0.05
CA LEU A 77 8.77 11.89 0.60
C LEU A 77 8.97 11.82 2.12
N GLN A 78 8.51 10.75 2.78
CA GLN A 78 8.70 10.56 4.22
C GLN A 78 10.18 10.49 4.62
N ALA A 79 11.03 9.85 3.81
CA ALA A 79 12.46 9.81 4.05
C ALA A 79 13.09 11.21 3.95
N THR A 80 12.76 11.96 2.90
CA THR A 80 13.26 13.33 2.70
C THR A 80 12.80 14.27 3.81
N LEU A 81 11.53 14.17 4.25
CA LEU A 81 11.01 14.93 5.38
C LEU A 81 11.83 14.70 6.66
N ARG A 82 12.16 13.43 6.97
CA ARG A 82 13.00 13.13 8.14
C ARG A 82 14.38 13.78 8.05
N GLN A 83 15.00 13.77 6.88
CA GLN A 83 16.30 14.42 6.65
C GLN A 83 16.21 15.94 6.84
N TYR A 84 15.18 16.56 6.26
CA TYR A 84 14.91 17.98 6.41
C TYR A 84 14.75 18.38 7.89
N HIS A 85 13.88 17.69 8.64
CA HIS A 85 13.68 17.98 10.06
C HIS A 85 14.97 17.81 10.88
N GLY A 86 15.79 16.81 10.54
CA GLY A 86 17.09 16.61 11.15
C GLY A 86 18.06 17.77 10.91
N LEU A 87 18.15 18.28 9.67
CA LEU A 87 19.00 19.41 9.30
C LEU A 87 18.57 20.71 9.98
N VAL A 88 17.28 21.02 9.94
CA VAL A 88 16.69 22.20 10.59
C VAL A 88 17.00 22.21 12.08
N ALA A 89 16.80 21.08 12.76
CA ALA A 89 17.09 20.94 14.19
C ALA A 89 18.60 21.06 14.49
N ALA A 90 19.46 20.43 13.69
CA ALA A 90 20.90 20.41 13.94
C ALA A 90 21.57 21.78 13.70
N LYS A 91 21.20 22.47 12.61
CA LYS A 91 21.80 23.77 12.22
C LYS A 91 21.05 24.98 12.79
N LYS A 92 19.95 24.77 13.53
CA LYS A 92 19.08 25.84 14.07
C LYS A 92 18.63 26.83 13.00
N ILE A 93 18.31 26.32 11.81
CA ILE A 93 17.87 27.14 10.67
C ILE A 93 16.38 27.43 10.86
N GLU A 94 15.96 28.68 10.66
CA GLU A 94 14.54 28.98 10.56
C GLU A 94 14.01 28.52 9.19
N PRO A 95 12.96 27.70 9.15
CA PRO A 95 12.43 27.19 7.90
C PRO A 95 11.83 28.34 7.06
N PRO A 96 12.06 28.36 5.72
CA PRO A 96 11.42 29.34 4.83
C PRO A 96 9.90 29.26 4.94
N VAL A 97 9.18 30.39 4.85
CA VAL A 97 7.71 30.47 4.95
C VAL A 97 7.02 29.44 4.04
N GLU A 98 7.54 29.22 2.84
CA GLU A 98 7.06 28.28 1.82
C GLU A 98 7.26 26.79 2.17
N LEU A 99 8.13 26.49 3.14
CA LEU A 99 8.43 25.15 3.65
C LEU A 99 8.10 25.01 5.15
N THR A 100 7.35 25.95 5.72
CA THR A 100 6.93 25.89 7.11
C THR A 100 5.95 24.75 7.34
N GLN A 101 5.82 24.36 8.62
CA GLN A 101 4.87 23.39 9.14
C GLN A 101 3.46 23.50 8.49
N GLN A 102 2.98 24.72 8.19
CA GLN A 102 1.67 24.98 7.58
C GLN A 102 1.47 24.38 6.18
N VAL A 103 2.50 24.30 5.34
CA VAL A 103 2.38 23.72 3.98
C VAL A 103 2.32 22.19 4.07
N PHE A 104 3.15 21.58 4.92
CA PHE A 104 3.12 20.13 5.14
C PHE A 104 1.87 19.67 5.88
N ASP A 105 1.39 20.45 6.85
CA ASP A 105 0.16 20.18 7.58
C ASP A 105 -1.09 20.27 6.67
N ALA A 106 -1.04 21.05 5.59
CA ALA A 106 -2.10 21.12 4.58
C ALA A 106 -1.97 20.02 3.51
N LEU A 107 -0.75 19.73 3.02
CA LEU A 107 -0.57 18.80 1.90
C LEU A 107 -0.62 17.33 2.30
N ILE A 108 -0.18 16.96 3.51
CA ILE A 108 -0.21 15.57 3.97
C ILE A 108 -1.65 15.02 4.05
N PRO A 109 -2.65 15.76 4.58
CA PRO A 109 -4.06 15.38 4.48
C PRO A 109 -4.51 15.16 3.04
N GLU A 110 -4.21 16.07 2.11
CA GLU A 110 -4.61 15.92 0.71
C GLU A 110 -3.98 14.69 0.03
N ILE A 111 -2.72 14.39 0.31
CA ILE A 111 -2.03 13.19 -0.18
C ILE A 111 -2.69 11.93 0.39
N LYS A 112 -3.07 11.96 1.67
CA LYS A 112 -3.80 10.85 2.31
C LYS A 112 -5.20 10.69 1.74
N ASP A 113 -5.92 11.78 1.51
CA ASP A 113 -7.27 11.76 0.95
C ASP A 113 -7.24 11.24 -0.49
N ALA A 114 -6.29 11.68 -1.32
CA ALA A 114 -6.09 11.15 -2.67
C ALA A 114 -5.74 9.65 -2.65
N PHE A 115 -4.95 9.19 -1.67
CA PHE A 115 -4.65 7.78 -1.48
C PHE A 115 -5.91 6.97 -1.10
N LEU A 116 -6.71 7.47 -0.17
CA LEU A 116 -7.97 6.84 0.27
C LEU A 116 -9.01 6.81 -0.86
N ALA A 117 -9.05 7.86 -1.70
CA ALA A 117 -9.89 7.95 -2.89
C ALA A 117 -9.39 7.08 -4.06
N LYS A 118 -8.21 6.44 -3.93
CA LYS A 118 -7.54 5.64 -4.97
C LYS A 118 -7.13 6.46 -6.21
N GLU A 119 -6.94 7.77 -6.06
CA GLU A 119 -6.47 8.69 -7.10
C GLU A 119 -4.94 8.71 -7.16
N TYR A 120 -4.34 7.55 -7.42
CA TYR A 120 -2.89 7.36 -7.31
C TYR A 120 -2.04 8.28 -8.22
N PRO A 121 -2.42 8.59 -9.48
CA PRO A 121 -1.64 9.51 -10.31
C PRO A 121 -1.54 10.93 -9.72
N ALA A 122 -2.65 11.47 -9.23
CA ALA A 122 -2.67 12.78 -8.57
C ALA A 122 -1.84 12.79 -7.29
N MET A 123 -1.88 11.70 -6.53
CA MET A 123 -1.07 11.51 -5.34
C MET A 123 0.43 11.48 -5.66
N ILE A 124 0.84 10.75 -6.71
CA ILE A 124 2.24 10.67 -7.19
C ILE A 124 2.76 12.06 -7.55
N GLU A 125 1.99 12.82 -8.32
CA GLU A 125 2.37 14.18 -8.74
C GLU A 125 2.58 15.10 -7.52
N LYS A 126 1.63 15.12 -6.58
CA LYS A 126 1.73 15.91 -5.34
C LYS A 126 2.94 15.50 -4.49
N CYS A 127 3.21 14.20 -4.36
CA CYS A 127 4.39 13.71 -3.63
C CYS A 127 5.71 14.15 -4.29
N GLY A 128 5.77 14.11 -5.62
CA GLY A 128 6.94 14.56 -6.38
C GLY A 128 7.28 16.03 -6.11
N ILE A 129 6.27 16.90 -6.22
CA ILE A 129 6.43 18.36 -5.98
C ILE A 129 7.00 18.63 -4.58
N CYS A 130 6.46 17.97 -3.53
CA CYS A 130 6.99 18.13 -2.18
C CYS A 130 8.44 17.66 -2.06
N ASN A 131 8.73 16.50 -2.64
CA ASN A 131 10.03 15.88 -2.52
C ASN A 131 11.12 16.74 -3.17
N ASP A 132 10.82 17.33 -4.33
CA ASP A 132 11.74 18.21 -5.06
C ASP A 132 11.98 19.53 -4.30
N ALA A 133 10.94 20.13 -3.73
CA ALA A 133 11.07 21.33 -2.90
C ALA A 133 11.96 21.08 -1.67
N LEU A 134 11.73 19.97 -0.96
CA LEU A 134 12.52 19.58 0.21
C LEU A 134 13.99 19.29 -0.16
N ARG A 135 14.23 18.56 -1.26
CA ARG A 135 15.59 18.26 -1.72
C ARG A 135 16.36 19.51 -2.11
N THR A 136 15.70 20.46 -2.76
CA THR A 136 16.32 21.74 -3.12
C THR A 136 16.79 22.49 -1.87
N PHE A 137 15.94 22.52 -0.83
CA PHE A 137 16.31 23.13 0.45
C PHE A 137 17.47 22.40 1.14
N ILE A 138 17.39 21.07 1.21
CA ILE A 138 18.45 20.22 1.79
C ILE A 138 19.79 20.49 1.09
N ALA A 139 19.82 20.45 -0.23
CA ALA A 139 21.04 20.67 -1.01
C ALA A 139 21.65 22.08 -0.81
N ALA A 140 20.81 23.10 -0.59
CA ALA A 140 21.28 24.45 -0.29
C ALA A 140 21.87 24.60 1.13
N HIS A 141 21.61 23.65 2.03
CA HIS A 141 21.94 23.74 3.45
C HIS A 141 22.68 22.51 4.00
N GLU A 142 23.17 21.60 3.17
CA GLU A 142 24.14 20.55 3.54
C GLU A 142 25.57 21.11 3.58
#